data_AF-A0A7W7MJC2-F1
#
_entry.id   AF-A0A7W7MJC2-F1
#
_cell.length_a   1.000
_cell.length_b   1.000
_cell.length_c   1.000
_cell.angle_alpha   90.00
_cell.angle_beta   90.00
_cell.angle_gamma   90.00
#
_symmetry.space_group_name_H-M   'P 1'
#
loop_
_entity.id
_entity.type
_entity.pdbx_description
1 polymer ?
#
loop_
_entity_poly.entity_id
_entity_poly.type
_entity_poly.pdbx_seq_one_letter_code
_entity_poly.pdbx_strand_id
1 'polypeptide(L)'
;MTLCPNHRIWLGLPGRSHRGRQYDVHDLPDILHAQRRHYRLARHYGRQTTADAFADAAHITALWARHGLHDDRRKPLIRAFLGHNPLTGRLPSGDPITPVVTYPETVDLARVLAMPRWRHPAGRATKHDLRQFRRDISDHLRIHYRPQGNSRDPLLRWFQKRHAPRSP
;
A
#
# COMPACT_ATOMS: atom_id res chain seq x y z
N MET A 1 10.68 2.92 5.68
CA MET A 1 10.46 4.17 4.95
C MET A 1 10.66 5.32 5.91
N THR A 2 11.36 6.37 5.49
CA THR A 2 11.70 7.48 6.38
C THR A 2 11.14 8.77 5.80
N LEU A 3 10.05 9.25 6.40
CA LEU A 3 9.57 10.62 6.27
C LEU A 3 10.17 11.42 7.43
N CYS A 4 10.65 12.64 7.17
CA CYS A 4 11.00 13.57 8.24
C CYS A 4 9.74 14.38 8.61
N PRO A 5 9.04 14.10 9.73
CA PRO A 5 7.80 14.80 10.06
C PRO A 5 8.02 16.30 10.33
N ASN A 6 9.19 16.69 10.87
CA ASN A 6 9.52 18.10 11.14
C ASN A 6 9.76 18.89 9.85
N HIS A 7 10.44 18.29 8.87
CA HIS A 7 10.78 18.96 7.62
C HIS A 7 9.77 18.70 6.50
N ARG A 8 8.82 17.76 6.70
CA ARG A 8 7.84 17.30 5.70
C ARG A 8 8.49 16.95 4.35
N ILE A 9 9.67 16.33 4.43
CA ILE A 9 10.43 15.86 3.28
C ILE A 9 10.37 14.33 3.22
N TRP A 10 10.14 13.83 2.01
CA TRP A 10 10.31 12.43 1.67
C TRP A 10 11.79 12.08 1.43
N LEU A 11 12.37 11.29 2.33
CA LEU A 11 13.78 10.86 2.24
C LEU A 11 13.98 9.53 1.52
N GLY A 12 12.90 8.78 1.23
CA GLY A 12 12.97 7.50 0.53
C GLY A 12 13.10 6.26 1.44
N LEU A 13 13.55 5.15 0.84
CA LEU A 13 13.78 3.87 1.52
C LEU A 13 15.07 3.91 2.35
N PRO A 14 15.09 3.32 3.57
CA PRO A 14 16.32 3.23 4.36
C PRO A 14 17.38 2.43 3.59
N GLY A 15 18.62 2.92 3.56
CA GLY A 15 19.77 2.21 2.95
C GLY A 15 20.00 2.45 1.45
N ARG A 16 19.16 3.25 0.77
CA ARG A 16 19.54 3.82 -0.54
C ARG A 16 20.14 5.20 -0.32
N SER A 17 21.40 5.37 -0.73
CA SER A 17 22.15 6.63 -0.64
C SER A 17 21.29 7.81 -1.12
N HIS A 18 21.42 8.95 -0.44
CA HIS A 18 20.69 10.22 -0.61
C HIS A 18 20.74 10.89 -2.00
N ARG A 19 20.97 10.16 -3.09
CA ARG A 19 20.84 10.62 -4.48
C ARG A 19 19.42 10.49 -5.04
N GLY A 20 18.43 10.23 -4.20
CA GLY A 20 17.02 10.25 -4.58
C GLY A 20 16.48 11.68 -4.56
N ARG A 21 15.63 12.03 -5.52
CA ARG A 21 14.86 13.28 -5.53
C ARG A 21 14.11 13.40 -4.20
N GLN A 22 14.39 14.45 -3.44
CA GLN A 22 13.61 14.78 -2.24
C GLN A 22 12.27 15.35 -2.70
N TYR A 23 11.17 14.87 -2.12
CA TYR A 23 9.84 15.39 -2.43
C TYR A 23 9.33 16.18 -1.24
N ASP A 24 8.95 17.42 -1.50
CA ASP A 24 8.22 18.24 -0.54
C ASP A 24 6.79 17.71 -0.42
N VAL A 25 6.37 17.37 0.79
CA VAL A 25 5.02 16.88 1.09
C VAL A 25 4.27 17.84 2.03
N HIS A 26 4.72 19.10 2.15
CA HIS A 26 4.16 20.08 3.08
C HIS A 26 2.65 20.26 2.90
N ASP A 27 2.22 20.43 1.65
CA ASP A 27 0.83 20.68 1.26
C ASP A 27 0.05 19.41 0.94
N LEU A 28 0.58 18.23 1.32
CA LEU A 28 -0.04 16.93 1.06
C LEU A 28 -0.50 16.29 2.38
N PRO A 29 -1.63 16.75 2.95
CA PRO A 29 -2.10 16.29 4.25
C PRO A 29 -2.34 14.78 4.28
N ASP A 30 -2.70 14.16 3.15
CA ASP A 30 -2.89 12.72 3.06
C ASP A 30 -1.62 11.91 3.35
N ILE A 31 -0.45 12.37 2.90
CA ILE A 31 0.84 11.75 3.18
C ILE A 31 1.19 11.89 4.67
N LEU A 32 0.94 13.07 5.25
CA LEU A 32 1.19 13.33 6.67
C LEU A 32 0.25 12.52 7.58
N HIS A 33 -1.03 12.40 7.20
CA HIS A 33 -1.99 11.54 7.87
C HIS A 33 -1.57 10.07 7.78
N ALA A 34 -1.11 9.60 6.62
CA ALA A 34 -0.60 8.26 6.44
C ALA A 34 0.60 7.96 7.35
N GLN A 35 1.54 8.90 7.50
CA GLN A 35 2.67 8.72 8.43
C GLN A 35 2.20 8.53 9.88
N ARG A 36 1.23 9.32 10.33
CA ARG A 36 0.63 9.14 11.67
C ARG A 36 -0.07 7.80 11.81
N ARG A 37 -0.80 7.34 10.79
CA ARG A 37 -1.43 6.02 10.77
C ARG A 37 -0.40 4.89 10.81
N HIS A 38 0.72 5.03 10.11
CA HIS A 38 1.82 4.06 10.10
C HIS A 38 2.47 3.91 11.48
N TYR A 39 2.71 5.01 12.19
CA TYR A 39 3.21 4.94 13.58
C TYR A 39 2.21 4.29 14.53
N ARG A 40 0.91 4.59 14.39
CA ARG A 40 -0.14 3.94 15.18
C ARG A 40 -0.21 2.45 14.89
N LEU A 41 -0.02 2.04 13.64
CA LEU A 41 0.05 0.64 13.23
C LEU A 41 1.20 -0.09 13.93
N ALA A 42 2.40 0.49 13.91
CA ALA A 42 3.58 -0.04 14.58
C ALA A 42 3.40 -0.18 16.10
N ARG A 43 2.69 0.76 16.72
CA ARG A 43 2.34 0.70 18.14
C ARG A 43 1.31 -0.39 18.46
N HIS A 44 0.35 -0.63 17.57
CA HIS A 44 -0.75 -1.56 17.81
C HIS A 44 -0.38 -3.03 17.53
N TYR A 45 0.27 -3.32 16.39
CA TYR A 45 0.62 -4.69 15.99
C TYR A 45 2.09 -5.06 16.23
N GLY A 46 2.88 -4.13 16.76
CA GLY A 46 4.33 -4.28 16.91
C GLY A 46 5.10 -3.95 15.63
N ARG A 47 6.41 -3.73 15.80
CA ARG A 47 7.30 -3.27 14.72
C ARG A 47 7.44 -4.30 13.59
N GLN A 48 7.66 -5.57 13.92
CA GLN A 48 7.90 -6.61 12.91
C GLN A 48 6.67 -6.86 12.04
N THR A 49 5.51 -7.11 12.66
CA THR A 49 4.24 -7.32 11.96
C THR A 49 3.91 -6.15 11.03
N THR A 50 4.15 -4.93 11.53
CA THR A 50 3.92 -3.71 10.74
C THR A 50 4.90 -3.60 9.57
N ALA A 51 6.19 -3.88 9.79
CA ALA A 51 7.19 -3.85 8.73
C ALA A 51 6.86 -4.85 7.61
N ASP A 52 6.48 -6.08 7.96
CA ASP A 52 6.15 -7.09 6.96
C ASP A 52 4.86 -6.76 6.21
N ALA A 53 3.80 -6.34 6.94
CA ALA A 53 2.54 -5.95 6.33
C ALA A 53 2.70 -4.73 5.42
N PHE A 54 3.57 -3.79 5.81
CA PHE A 54 3.93 -2.65 4.98
C PHE A 54 4.71 -3.06 3.73
N ALA A 55 5.65 -4.00 3.84
CA ALA A 55 6.40 -4.50 2.69
C ALA A 55 5.49 -5.19 1.67
N ASP A 56 4.57 -6.06 2.13
CA ASP A 56 3.56 -6.69 1.29
C ASP A 56 2.66 -5.64 0.61
N ALA A 57 2.15 -4.68 1.39
CA ALA A 57 1.30 -3.62 0.88
C ALA A 57 2.01 -2.71 -0.14
N ALA A 58 3.29 -2.39 0.10
CA ALA A 58 4.10 -1.56 -0.80
C ALA A 58 4.29 -2.28 -2.14
N HIS A 59 4.54 -3.59 -2.11
CA HIS A 59 4.64 -4.39 -3.32
C HIS A 59 3.32 -4.42 -4.11
N ILE A 60 2.18 -4.65 -3.43
CA ILE A 60 0.85 -4.71 -4.06
C ILE A 60 0.46 -3.37 -4.69
N THR A 61 0.59 -2.27 -3.93
CA THR A 61 0.23 -0.92 -4.40
C THR A 61 1.15 -0.42 -5.52
N ALA A 62 2.43 -0.78 -5.51
CA ALA A 62 3.34 -0.51 -6.63
C ALA A 62 2.92 -1.24 -7.91
N LEU A 63 2.47 -2.49 -7.80
CA LEU A 63 1.93 -3.23 -8.95
C LEU A 63 0.61 -2.63 -9.44
N TRP A 64 -0.29 -2.23 -8.55
CA TRP A 64 -1.50 -1.49 -8.95
C TRP A 64 -1.16 -0.20 -9.69
N ALA A 65 -0.22 0.60 -9.18
CA ALA A 65 0.24 1.83 -9.85
C ALA A 65 0.87 1.54 -11.23
N ARG A 66 1.68 0.48 -11.35
CA ARG A 66 2.28 0.07 -12.63
C ARG A 66 1.23 -0.35 -13.66
N HIS A 67 0.14 -0.97 -13.21
CA HIS A 67 -0.93 -1.43 -14.09
C HIS A 67 -2.06 -0.41 -14.30
N GLY A 68 -2.03 0.73 -13.60
CA GLY A 68 -3.07 1.77 -13.68
C GLY A 68 -4.36 1.34 -12.99
N LEU A 69 -4.25 0.60 -11.89
CA LEU A 69 -5.38 0.05 -11.14
C LEU A 69 -5.64 0.86 -9.87
N HIS A 70 -6.92 0.96 -9.50
CA HIS A 70 -7.38 1.60 -8.25
C HIS A 70 -6.75 2.98 -8.02
N ASP A 71 -6.68 3.80 -9.06
CA ASP A 71 -5.83 4.99 -9.08
C ASP A 71 -6.48 6.26 -8.52
N ASP A 72 -7.73 6.20 -8.11
CA ASP A 72 -8.51 7.36 -7.65
C ASP A 72 -7.84 8.12 -6.50
N ARG A 73 -7.21 7.41 -5.57
CA ARG A 73 -6.50 8.04 -4.44
C ARG A 73 -5.11 8.56 -4.79
N ARG A 74 -4.45 8.00 -5.81
CA ARG A 74 -3.12 8.46 -6.25
C ARG A 74 -3.20 9.60 -7.25
N LYS A 75 -4.28 9.71 -8.05
CA LYS A 75 -4.45 10.77 -9.07
C LYS A 75 -4.22 12.19 -8.54
N PRO A 76 -4.79 12.64 -7.40
CA PRO A 76 -4.52 13.97 -6.89
C PRO A 76 -3.05 14.19 -6.51
N LEU A 77 -2.41 13.18 -5.93
CA LEU A 77 -1.00 13.22 -5.53
C LEU A 77 -0.08 13.23 -6.77
N ILE A 78 -0.37 12.41 -7.78
CA ILE A 78 0.35 12.39 -9.05
C ILE A 78 0.27 13.77 -9.71
N ARG A 79 -0.93 14.35 -9.79
CA ARG A 79 -1.12 15.69 -10.35
C ARG A 79 -0.36 16.76 -9.54
N ALA A 80 -0.35 16.68 -8.22
CA ALA A 80 0.37 17.64 -7.37
C ALA A 80 1.89 17.65 -7.64
N PHE A 81 2.48 16.49 -7.95
CA PHE A 81 3.92 16.38 -8.21
C PHE A 81 4.34 16.49 -9.68
N LEU A 82 3.50 16.04 -10.61
CA LEU A 82 3.82 16.00 -12.05
C LEU A 82 3.09 17.07 -12.87
N GLY A 83 2.13 17.79 -12.27
CA GLY A 83 1.26 18.76 -12.94
C GLY A 83 0.15 18.14 -13.81
N HIS A 84 0.22 16.83 -14.10
CA HIS A 84 -0.74 16.11 -14.93
C HIS A 84 -0.89 14.66 -14.46
N ASN A 85 -1.94 13.98 -14.96
CA ASN A 85 -2.12 12.54 -14.77
C ASN A 85 -1.72 11.80 -16.06
N PRO A 86 -1.01 10.66 -15.98
CA PRO A 86 -0.76 9.82 -17.15
C PRO A 86 -2.07 9.40 -17.81
N LEU A 87 -2.13 9.45 -19.15
CA LEU A 87 -3.32 9.05 -19.92
C LEU A 87 -3.78 7.62 -19.61
N THR A 88 -2.82 6.72 -19.35
CA THR A 88 -3.08 5.31 -19.03
C THR A 88 -3.28 5.05 -17.53
N GLY A 89 -3.09 6.06 -16.67
CA GLY A 89 -3.04 5.90 -15.21
C GLY A 89 -1.82 5.11 -14.70
N ARG A 90 -0.95 4.63 -15.59
CA ARG A 90 0.21 3.79 -15.26
C ARG A 90 1.42 4.64 -14.89
N LEU A 91 2.12 4.24 -13.83
CA LEU A 91 3.44 4.77 -13.50
C LEU A 91 4.56 3.84 -14.00
N PRO A 92 5.66 4.38 -14.56
CA PRO A 92 6.79 3.57 -15.00
C PRO A 92 7.39 2.73 -13.88
N SER A 93 7.92 1.57 -14.24
CA SER A 93 8.64 0.71 -13.29
C SER A 93 9.86 1.44 -12.74
N GLY A 94 9.98 1.52 -11.41
CA GLY A 94 11.10 2.18 -10.76
C GLY A 94 10.99 3.72 -10.73
N ASP A 95 9.87 4.30 -11.14
CA ASP A 95 9.66 5.75 -11.01
C ASP A 95 9.77 6.17 -9.54
N PRO A 96 10.70 7.10 -9.20
CA PRO A 96 10.94 7.53 -7.82
C PRO A 96 9.72 8.17 -7.15
N ILE A 97 8.73 8.65 -7.93
CA ILE A 97 7.49 9.20 -7.37
C ILE A 97 6.54 8.12 -6.86
N THR A 98 6.58 6.92 -7.44
CA THR A 98 5.64 5.82 -7.14
C THR A 98 5.51 5.58 -5.64
N PRO A 99 6.59 5.32 -4.88
CA PRO A 99 6.46 5.06 -3.45
C PRO A 99 5.91 6.25 -2.64
N VAL A 100 6.02 7.49 -3.16
CA VAL A 100 5.46 8.70 -2.53
C VAL A 100 3.94 8.74 -2.71
N VAL A 101 3.47 8.62 -3.95
CA VAL A 101 2.04 8.75 -4.29
C VAL A 101 1.23 7.52 -3.92
N THR A 102 1.86 6.34 -3.77
CA THR A 102 1.18 5.15 -3.23
C THR A 102 1.15 5.14 -1.71
N TYR A 103 1.93 5.97 -1.02
CA TYR A 103 2.13 5.84 0.42
C TYR A 103 0.85 5.81 1.26
N PRO A 104 -0.14 6.71 1.05
CA PRO A 104 -1.37 6.66 1.83
C PRO A 104 -2.15 5.37 1.62
N GLU A 105 -2.22 4.88 0.38
CA GLU A 105 -2.84 3.61 0.02
C GLU A 105 -2.07 2.43 0.64
N THR A 106 -0.74 2.46 0.60
CA THR A 106 0.14 1.45 1.18
C THR A 106 -0.10 1.32 2.69
N VAL A 107 -0.20 2.42 3.43
CA VAL A 107 -0.43 2.39 4.88
C VAL A 107 -1.82 1.83 5.22
N ASP A 108 -2.85 2.23 4.48
CA ASP A 108 -4.21 1.75 4.72
C ASP A 108 -4.34 0.26 4.38
N LEU A 109 -3.68 -0.20 3.33
CA LEU A 109 -3.57 -1.62 3.00
C LEU A 109 -2.79 -2.39 4.06
N ALA A 110 -1.63 -1.88 4.49
CA ALA A 110 -0.82 -2.51 5.53
C ALA A 110 -1.63 -2.72 6.82
N ARG A 111 -2.54 -1.81 7.14
CA ARG A 111 -3.44 -1.97 8.29
C ARG A 111 -4.34 -3.20 8.17
N VAL A 112 -4.89 -3.47 6.99
CA VAL A 112 -5.69 -4.69 6.75
C VAL A 112 -4.79 -5.93 6.77
N LEU A 113 -3.65 -5.89 6.09
CA LEU A 113 -2.73 -7.04 6.01
C LEU A 113 -2.08 -7.39 7.35
N ALA A 114 -2.06 -6.45 8.31
CA ALA A 114 -1.58 -6.67 9.68
C ALA A 114 -2.64 -7.29 10.61
N MET A 115 -3.93 -7.30 10.23
CA MET A 115 -4.97 -7.89 11.07
C MET A 115 -4.69 -9.38 11.30
N PRO A 116 -4.75 -9.89 12.54
CA PRO A 116 -4.37 -11.27 12.85
C PRO A 116 -5.08 -12.32 11.97
N ARG A 117 -6.38 -12.13 11.70
CA ARG A 117 -7.19 -13.01 10.86
C ARG A 117 -6.70 -13.16 9.41
N TRP A 118 -6.05 -12.14 8.87
CA TRP A 118 -5.51 -12.14 7.49
C TRP A 118 -4.02 -12.47 7.47
N ARG A 119 -3.30 -12.06 8.51
CA ARG A 119 -1.86 -12.27 8.63
C ARG A 119 -1.53 -13.72 8.98
N HIS A 120 -2.26 -14.30 9.93
CA HIS A 120 -2.05 -15.62 10.51
C HIS A 120 -3.37 -16.40 10.50
N PRO A 121 -3.85 -16.82 9.33
CA PRO A 121 -5.09 -17.56 9.25
C PRO A 121 -4.98 -18.93 9.93
N ALA A 122 -6.02 -19.31 10.67
CA ALA A 122 -6.11 -20.59 11.37
C ALA A 122 -6.40 -21.79 10.45
N GLY A 123 -6.54 -21.57 9.13
CA GLY A 123 -6.85 -22.62 8.17
C GLY A 123 -7.10 -22.12 6.76
N ARG A 124 -7.64 -22.99 5.91
CA ARG A 124 -7.98 -22.67 4.52
C ARG A 124 -9.07 -21.60 4.48
N ALA A 125 -8.87 -20.56 3.68
CA ALA A 125 -9.89 -19.53 3.48
C ALA A 125 -11.15 -20.09 2.83
N THR A 126 -12.29 -19.69 3.38
CA THR A 126 -13.61 -19.92 2.80
C THR A 126 -13.98 -18.83 1.80
N LYS A 127 -15.06 -19.05 1.04
CA LYS A 127 -15.67 -17.99 0.21
C LYS A 127 -16.15 -16.81 1.07
N HIS A 128 -16.53 -17.06 2.32
CA HIS A 128 -16.94 -16.00 3.26
C HIS A 128 -15.74 -15.12 3.64
N ASP A 129 -14.60 -15.73 3.97
CA ASP A 129 -13.37 -15.01 4.30
C ASP A 129 -12.90 -14.12 3.16
N LEU A 130 -12.96 -14.62 1.93
CA LEU A 130 -12.62 -13.82 0.75
C LEU A 130 -13.56 -12.62 0.57
N ARG A 131 -14.87 -12.79 0.83
CA ARG A 131 -15.82 -11.66 0.78
C ARG A 131 -15.54 -10.65 1.88
N GLN A 132 -15.26 -11.12 3.10
CA GLN A 132 -14.95 -10.24 4.22
C GLN A 132 -13.64 -9.48 3.99
N PHE A 133 -12.61 -10.16 3.49
CA PHE A 133 -11.34 -9.54 3.12
C PHE A 133 -11.53 -8.44 2.07
N ARG A 134 -12.33 -8.69 1.02
CA ARG A 134 -12.65 -7.67 0.01
C ARG A 134 -13.39 -6.45 0.60
N ARG A 135 -14.29 -6.67 1.56
CA ARG A 135 -14.96 -5.58 2.28
C ARG A 135 -13.98 -4.78 3.11
N ASP A 136 -13.17 -5.45 3.94
CA ASP A 136 -12.15 -4.78 4.77
C ASP A 136 -11.22 -3.91 3.93
N ILE A 137 -10.80 -4.39 2.76
CA ILE A 137 -9.99 -3.63 1.80
C ILE A 137 -10.76 -2.42 1.28
N SER A 138 -11.98 -2.61 0.82
CA SER A 138 -12.78 -1.52 0.25
C SER A 138 -13.06 -0.42 1.28
N ASP A 139 -13.37 -0.81 2.52
CA ASP A 139 -13.68 0.09 3.63
C ASP A 139 -12.45 0.87 4.10
N HIS A 140 -11.30 0.20 4.24
CA HIS A 140 -10.08 0.85 4.73
C HIS A 140 -9.39 1.70 3.67
N LEU A 141 -9.36 1.24 2.41
CA LEU A 141 -8.74 1.99 1.33
C LEU A 141 -9.69 3.02 0.74
N ARG A 142 -11.00 2.97 1.03
CA ARG A 142 -12.03 3.83 0.41
C ARG A 142 -11.97 3.76 -1.12
N ILE A 143 -11.80 2.55 -1.64
CA ILE A 143 -11.79 2.26 -3.08
C ILE A 143 -12.86 1.23 -3.40
N HIS A 144 -13.37 1.25 -4.62
CA HIS A 144 -14.15 0.14 -5.15
C HIS A 144 -13.20 -0.97 -5.59
N TYR A 145 -12.72 -1.77 -4.63
CA TYR A 145 -11.81 -2.87 -4.93
C TYR A 145 -12.55 -3.94 -5.77
N ARG A 146 -12.20 -4.01 -7.05
CA ARG A 146 -12.65 -5.03 -8.00
C ARG A 146 -11.46 -5.86 -8.44
N PRO A 147 -11.36 -7.13 -8.03
CA PRO A 147 -10.26 -7.98 -8.46
C PRO A 147 -10.35 -8.21 -9.96
N GLN A 148 -9.38 -7.69 -10.71
CA GLN A 148 -9.27 -8.00 -12.14
C GLN A 148 -8.81 -9.45 -12.26
N GLY A 149 -9.70 -10.35 -12.69
CA GLY A 149 -9.45 -11.75 -13.07
C GLY A 149 -8.39 -12.48 -12.23
N ASN A 150 -8.79 -13.48 -11.44
CA ASN A 150 -8.03 -14.08 -10.33
C ASN A 150 -6.48 -14.22 -10.46
N SER A 151 -5.91 -14.42 -11.66
CA SER A 151 -4.49 -14.64 -11.89
C SER A 151 -3.60 -13.38 -11.90
N ARG A 152 -4.15 -12.18 -12.12
CA ARG A 152 -3.35 -10.95 -12.26
C ARG A 152 -3.40 -10.00 -11.06
N ASP A 153 -4.33 -10.19 -10.13
CA ASP A 153 -4.45 -9.32 -8.96
C ASP A 153 -3.41 -9.69 -7.87
N PRO A 154 -2.42 -8.81 -7.59
CA PRO A 154 -1.39 -9.10 -6.59
C PRO A 154 -1.95 -9.24 -5.17
N LEU A 155 -3.05 -8.56 -4.83
CA LEU A 155 -3.68 -8.67 -3.52
C LEU A 155 -4.40 -10.02 -3.35
N LEU A 156 -5.07 -10.48 -4.40
CA LEU A 156 -5.71 -11.80 -4.36
C LEU A 156 -4.68 -12.93 -4.29
N ARG A 157 -3.57 -12.80 -5.03
CA ARG A 157 -2.45 -13.75 -4.94
C ARG A 157 -1.83 -13.79 -3.55
N TRP A 158 -1.67 -12.62 -2.90
CA TRP A 158 -1.21 -12.53 -1.51
C TRP A 158 -2.14 -13.30 -0.57
N PHE A 159 -3.47 -13.12 -0.73
CA PHE A 159 -4.48 -13.80 0.08
C PHE A 159 -4.44 -15.32 -0.16
N GLN A 160 -4.47 -15.75 -1.41
CA GLN A 160 -4.43 -17.18 -1.74
C GLN A 160 -3.17 -17.87 -1.21
N LYS A 161 -1.99 -17.25 -1.33
CA LYS A 161 -0.72 -17.82 -0.85
C LYS A 161 -0.72 -18.04 0.67
N ARG A 162 -1.33 -17.13 1.45
CA ARG A 162 -1.37 -17.21 2.91
C ARG A 162 -2.43 -18.16 3.46
N HIS A 163 -3.50 -18.34 2.69
CA HIS A 163 -4.64 -19.16 3.06
C HIS A 163 -4.68 -20.50 2.29
N ALA A 164 -3.61 -20.83 1.56
CA ALA A 164 -3.40 -22.15 0.99
C ALA A 164 -3.06 -23.14 2.12
N PRO A 165 -3.47 -24.42 1.99
CA PRO A 165 -3.02 -25.44 2.92
C PRO A 165 -1.49 -25.47 2.90
N ARG A 166 -0.87 -25.45 4.09
CA ARG A 166 0.55 -25.75 4.22
C ARG A 166 0.71 -27.22 3.86
N SER A 167 1.49 -27.52 2.81
CA SER A 167 1.87 -28.90 2.53
C SER A 167 2.57 -29.49 3.77
N PRO A 168 2.23 -30.72 4.19
CA PRO A 168 2.92 -31.41 5.28
C PRO A 168 4.39 -31.65 4.96
#